data_AF-A7A6D8-F1
#
_entry.id   AF-A7A6D8-F1
#
_cell.length_a   1.000
_cell.length_b   1.000
_cell.length_c   1.000
_cell.angle_alpha   90.00
_cell.angle_beta   90.00
_cell.angle_gamma   90.00
#
_symmetry.space_group_name_H-M   'P 1'
#
loop_
_entity.id
_entity.type
_entity.pdbx_description
1 polymer ?
#
loop_
_entity_poly.entity_id
_entity_poly.type
_entity_poly.pdbx_seq_one_letter_code
_entity_poly.pdbx_strand_id
1 'polypeptide(L)' 'MLDEANAYERGMDDDLTLAKRLCWDSYEWDGVDSDCVAKDEDDAWDYAGEICGYQEDFIDRARDLLEVARKAVNE' A
#
# COMPACT_ATOMS: atom_id res chain seq x y z
N MET A 1 16.70 21.71 7.47
CA MET A 1 17.20 20.32 7.58
C MET A 1 16.17 19.35 8.15
N LEU A 2 15.15 19.78 8.92
CA LEU A 2 14.07 18.88 9.36
C LEU A 2 12.95 18.69 8.32
N ASP A 3 12.72 19.66 7.43
CA ASP A 3 11.66 19.60 6.41
C ASP A 3 11.82 18.43 5.42
N GLU A 4 13.05 18.13 5.02
CA GLU A 4 13.34 17.12 3.99
C GLU A 4 13.24 15.69 4.53
N ALA A 5 13.69 15.47 5.78
CA ALA A 5 13.49 14.19 6.46
C ALA A 5 12.00 13.95 6.76
N ASN A 6 11.26 14.99 7.14
CA ASN A 6 9.82 14.88 7.39
C ASN A 6 9.03 14.64 6.09
N ALA A 7 9.45 15.23 4.97
CA ALA A 7 8.87 14.97 3.66
C ALA A 7 9.18 13.54 3.17
N TYR A 8 10.36 13.01 3.50
CA TYR A 8 10.74 11.63 3.18
C TYR A 8 9.95 10.62 4.02
N GLU A 9 9.85 10.83 5.33
CA GLU A 9 9.04 9.99 6.23
C GLU A 9 7.55 10.04 5.85
N ARG A 10 7.01 11.24 5.63
CA ARG A 10 5.61 11.42 5.22
C ARG A 10 5.29 10.84 3.84
N GLY A 11 6.22 10.96 2.89
CA GLY A 11 6.08 10.29 1.60
C GLY A 11 6.03 8.76 1.74
N MET A 12 6.84 8.21 2.64
CA MET A 12 6.85 6.78 2.92
C MET A 12 5.58 6.31 3.65
N ASP A 13 4.97 7.15 4.49
CA ASP A 13 3.64 6.90 5.08
C ASP A 13 2.52 6.90 4.02
N ASP A 14 2.58 7.82 3.06
CA ASP A 14 1.62 7.90 1.94
C ASP A 14 1.75 6.67 1.02
N ASP A 15 2.99 6.25 0.71
CA ASP A 15 3.29 5.05 -0.08
C ASP A 15 2.76 3.77 0.59
N LEU A 16 3.03 3.59 1.90
CA LEU A 16 2.58 2.44 2.67
C LEU A 16 1.04 2.38 2.75
N THR A 17 0.39 3.52 2.93
CA THR A 17 -1.07 3.61 3.00
C THR A 17 -1.72 3.16 1.68
N LEU A 18 -1.17 3.60 0.54
CA LEU A 18 -1.66 3.17 -0.76
C LEU A 18 -1.32 1.71 -1.06
N ALA A 19 -0.16 1.23 -0.63
CA ALA A 19 0.23 -0.17 -0.81
C ALA A 19 -0.74 -1.12 -0.09
N LYS A 20 -1.11 -0.82 1.16
CA LYS A 20 -2.12 -1.58 1.93
C LYS A 20 -3.46 -1.62 1.24
N ARG A 21 -3.91 -0.47 0.74
CA ARG A 21 -5.18 -0.34 0.02
C ARG A 21 -5.17 -1.06 -1.33
N LEU A 22 -4.06 -1.03 -2.06
CA LEU A 22 -3.88 -1.79 -3.30
C LEU A 22 -3.87 -3.30 -3.03
N CYS A 23 -3.25 -3.73 -1.93
CA CYS A 23 -3.28 -5.12 -1.48
C CYS A 23 -4.72 -5.55 -1.15
N TRP A 24 -5.46 -4.73 -0.42
CA TRP A 24 -6.87 -4.94 -0.12
C TRP A 24 -7.73 -5.05 -1.39
N ASP A 25 -7.59 -4.11 -2.34
CA ASP A 25 -8.37 -4.11 -3.59
C ASP A 25 -7.98 -5.24 -4.56
N SER A 26 -6.75 -5.75 -4.46
CA SER A 26 -6.24 -6.80 -5.35
C SER A 26 -6.84 -8.19 -5.12
N TYR A 27 -7.44 -8.43 -3.94
CA TYR A 27 -7.92 -9.74 -3.54
C TYR A 27 -9.34 -9.65 -2.97
N GLU A 28 -10.16 -10.67 -3.22
CA GLU A 28 -11.49 -10.76 -2.64
C GLU A 28 -11.37 -11.31 -1.22
N TRP A 29 -11.30 -10.39 -0.25
CA TRP A 29 -11.25 -10.69 1.19
C TRP A 29 -12.65 -10.95 1.79
N ASP A 30 -13.70 -10.79 0.98
CA ASP A 30 -15.08 -11.09 1.37
C ASP A 30 -15.23 -12.60 1.49
N GLY A 31 -15.20 -13.08 2.74
CA GLY A 31 -15.20 -14.49 3.13
C GLY A 31 -16.47 -15.27 2.81
N VAL A 32 -16.82 -15.38 1.52
CA VAL A 32 -17.86 -16.28 1.01
C VAL A 32 -17.26 -17.57 0.42
N ASP A 33 -15.99 -17.57 0.00
CA ASP A 33 -15.29 -18.79 -0.50
C ASP A 33 -13.73 -18.69 -0.46
N SER A 34 -13.16 -17.76 0.30
CA SER A 34 -11.71 -17.51 0.34
C SER A 34 -11.17 -17.80 1.75
N ASP A 35 -10.19 -18.71 1.88
CA ASP A 35 -9.49 -19.00 3.15
C ASP A 35 -8.74 -17.77 3.73
N CYS A 36 -8.71 -16.67 2.98
CA CYS A 36 -8.08 -15.40 3.34
C CYS A 36 -9.10 -14.44 3.96
N VAL A 37 -9.37 -14.58 5.27
CA VAL A 37 -10.29 -13.71 6.01
C VAL A 37 -9.52 -12.54 6.64
N ALA A 38 -9.36 -11.45 5.90
CA ALA A 38 -8.85 -10.21 6.47
C ALA A 38 -10.01 -9.27 6.83
N LYS A 39 -9.91 -8.61 7.97
CA LYS A 39 -10.96 -7.72 8.49
C LYS A 39 -10.81 -6.26 8.04
N ASP A 40 -9.61 -5.89 7.66
CA ASP A 40 -9.22 -4.53 7.29
C ASP A 40 -7.94 -4.55 6.45
N GLU A 41 -7.56 -3.38 5.93
CA GLU A 41 -6.39 -3.20 5.06
C GLU A 41 -5.07 -3.59 5.75
N ASP A 42 -4.97 -3.40 7.07
CA ASP A 42 -3.78 -3.78 7.85
C ASP A 42 -3.73 -5.30 8.06
N ASP A 43 -4.85 -5.93 8.38
CA ASP A 43 -4.97 -7.38 8.56
C ASP A 43 -4.66 -8.13 7.24
N ALA A 44 -5.13 -7.59 6.10
CA ALA A 44 -4.79 -8.08 4.76
C ALA A 44 -3.30 -7.91 4.46
N TRP A 45 -2.72 -6.79 4.88
CA TRP A 45 -1.31 -6.50 4.69
C TRP A 45 -0.39 -7.42 5.50
N ASP A 46 -0.72 -7.67 6.76
CA ASP A 46 0.01 -8.60 7.62
C ASP A 46 -0.07 -10.02 7.05
N TYR A 47 -1.24 -10.44 6.59
CA TYR A 47 -1.44 -11.74 5.92
C TYR A 47 -0.64 -11.86 4.61
N ALA A 48 -0.61 -10.80 3.78
CA ALA A 48 0.18 -10.76 2.55
C ALA A 48 1.69 -10.81 2.83
N GLY A 49 2.13 -10.18 3.93
CA GLY A 49 3.50 -10.26 4.42
C GLY A 49 3.88 -11.66 4.90
N GLU A 50 2.95 -12.35 5.57
CA GLU A 50 3.16 -13.69 6.11
C GLU A 50 3.23 -14.77 5.00
N ILE A 51 2.53 -14.56 3.88
CA ILE A 51 2.42 -15.58 2.84
C ILE A 51 3.52 -15.50 1.77
N CYS A 52 4.00 -14.33 1.34
CA CYS A 52 4.92 -14.32 0.19
C CYS A 52 5.79 -13.06 -0.04
N GLY A 53 6.00 -12.17 0.93
CA GLY A 53 6.87 -11.00 0.70
C GLY A 53 6.37 -10.03 -0.40
N TYR A 54 5.10 -10.15 -0.78
CA TYR A 54 4.44 -9.30 -1.79
C TYR A 54 4.37 -7.82 -1.41
N GLN A 55 4.64 -7.49 -0.14
CA GLN A 55 4.61 -6.13 0.39
C GLN A 55 5.53 -5.17 -0.38
N GLU A 56 6.72 -5.64 -0.81
CA GLU A 56 7.68 -4.79 -1.54
C GLU A 56 7.15 -4.39 -2.93
N ASP A 57 6.57 -5.33 -3.69
CA ASP A 57 5.95 -5.06 -4.99
C ASP A 57 4.79 -4.05 -4.90
N PHE A 58 3.99 -4.11 -3.85
CA PHE A 58 2.90 -3.17 -3.64
C PHE A 58 3.39 -1.78 -3.23
N ILE A 59 4.48 -1.68 -2.46
CA ILE A 59 5.09 -0.40 -2.10
C ILE A 59 5.67 0.29 -3.33
N ASP A 60 6.41 -0.43 -4.19
CA ASP A 60 6.94 0.16 -5.42
C ASP A 60 5.82 0.60 -6.36
N ARG A 61 4.76 -0.20 -6.47
CA ARG A 61 3.58 0.17 -7.29
C ARG A 61 2.83 1.38 -6.74
N ALA A 62 2.73 1.51 -5.42
CA ALA A 62 2.13 2.68 -4.77
C ALA A 62 2.95 3.94 -5.03
N ARG A 63 4.29 3.85 -4.97
CA ARG A 63 5.23 4.94 -5.29
C ARG A 63 5.08 5.42 -6.71
N ASP A 64 5.05 4.51 -7.69
CA ASP A 64 4.81 4.84 -9.10
C ASP A 64 3.46 5.57 -9.30
N LEU A 65 2.40 5.07 -8.64
CA LEU A 65 1.07 5.69 -8.71
C LEU A 65 1.04 7.09 -8.09
N LEU A 66 1.70 7.29 -6.96
CA LEU A 66 1.81 8.60 -6.30
C LEU A 66 2.65 9.58 -7.12
N GLU A 67 3.74 9.12 -7.74
CA GLU A 67 4.55 9.96 -8.62
C GLU A 67 3.74 10.41 -9.85
N VAL A 68 2.98 9.50 -10.46
CA VAL A 68 2.08 9.82 -11.59
C VAL A 68 0.98 10.78 -11.15
N ALA A 69 0.33 10.53 -10.01
CA ALA A 69 -0.73 11.40 -9.48
C ALA A 69 -0.19 12.81 -9.15
N ARG A 70 1.00 12.89 -8.55
CA ARG A 70 1.68 14.15 -8.25
C ARG A 70 2.02 14.92 -9.52
N LYS A 71 2.46 14.23 -10.58
CA LYS A 71 2.71 14.85 -11.88
C LYS A 71 1.42 15.36 -12.52
N ALA A 72 0.33 14.59 -12.45
CA ALA A 72 -0.96 14.97 -13.01
C ALA A 72 -1.63 16.15 -12.27
N VAL A 73 -1.40 16.30 -10.96
CA VAL A 73 -1.91 17.44 -10.17
C VAL A 73 -1.11 18.73 -10.42
N ASN A 74 0.13 18.61 -10.87
CA ASN A 74 1.04 19.73 -11.09
C ASN A 74 1.13 20.17 -12.57
N GLU A 75 0.24 19.65 -13.43
CA GLU A 75 0.13 19.94 -14.87
C GLU A 75 -1.12 20.77 -15.19
#